data_AF-A0A441V3K3-F1
#
_entry.id   AF-A0A441V3K3-F1
#
_cell.length_a   1.000
_cell.length_b   1.000
_cell.length_c   1.000
_cell.angle_alpha   90.00
_cell.angle_beta   90.00
_cell.angle_gamma   90.00
#
_symmetry.space_group_name_H-M   'P 1'
#
loop_
_entity.id
_entity.type
_entity.pdbx_description
1 polymer ?
#
loop_
_entity_poly.entity_id
_entity_poly.type
_entity_poly.pdbx_seq_one_letter_code
_entity_poly.pdbx_strand_id
1 'polypeptide(L)'
;MTDLTWISTAISTARPQAMGALLRYFRDLDAAEEAFQDACLRALKNWPANGPPRDPAAWLIFVGRNSGIDAVRKRAKQAPLPEEHQISDLEDAETDIAERLDGAHYRDDIL
;
A
#
# COMPACT_ATOMS: atom_id res chain seq x y z
N MET A 1 10.90 -29.66 -22.23
CA MET A 1 10.84 -28.19 -22.13
C MET A 1 9.37 -27.84 -22.10
N THR A 2 8.84 -27.37 -20.98
CA THR A 2 7.40 -27.09 -20.81
C THR A 2 6.98 -26.03 -21.81
N ASP A 3 5.98 -26.30 -22.65
CA ASP A 3 5.42 -25.29 -23.52
C ASP A 3 4.71 -24.23 -22.65
N LEU A 4 5.22 -22.99 -22.66
CA LEU A 4 4.72 -21.87 -21.87
C LEU A 4 3.81 -20.93 -22.68
N THR A 5 3.53 -21.25 -23.95
CA THR A 5 2.70 -20.43 -24.85
C THR A 5 1.25 -20.29 -24.35
N TRP A 6 0.75 -21.28 -23.62
CA TRP A 6 -0.58 -21.20 -23.02
C TRP A 6 -0.65 -20.15 -21.91
N ILE A 7 0.46 -19.87 -21.19
CA ILE A 7 0.49 -18.83 -20.14
C ILE A 7 0.38 -17.46 -20.77
N SER A 8 1.17 -17.19 -21.81
CA SER A 8 1.10 -15.90 -22.50
C SER A 8 -0.28 -15.69 -23.13
N THR A 9 -0.90 -16.75 -23.67
CA THR A 9 -2.27 -16.72 -24.21
C THR A 9 -3.30 -16.44 -23.12
N ALA A 10 -3.20 -17.09 -21.96
CA ALA A 10 -4.11 -16.86 -20.84
C ALA A 10 -4.00 -15.43 -20.29
N ILE A 11 -2.78 -14.91 -20.12
CA ILE A 11 -2.52 -13.55 -19.65
C ILE A 11 -3.03 -12.52 -20.67
N SER A 12 -2.72 -12.69 -21.97
CA SER A 12 -3.11 -11.72 -22.99
C SER A 12 -4.62 -11.65 -23.19
N THR A 13 -5.30 -12.80 -23.13
CA THR A 13 -6.77 -12.89 -23.21
C THR A 13 -7.44 -12.23 -22.01
N ALA A 14 -6.88 -12.39 -20.81
CA ALA A 14 -7.41 -11.81 -19.59
C ALA A 14 -7.12 -10.30 -19.44
N ARG A 15 -6.12 -9.77 -20.17
CA ARG A 15 -5.60 -8.41 -19.99
C ARG A 15 -6.68 -7.31 -20.04
N PRO A 16 -7.58 -7.24 -21.04
CA PRO A 16 -8.54 -6.13 -21.11
C PRO A 16 -9.46 -6.07 -19.88
N GLN A 17 -9.94 -7.23 -19.42
CA GLN A 17 -10.81 -7.32 -18.23
C GLN A 17 -10.05 -7.00 -16.95
N ALA A 18 -8.84 -7.53 -16.80
CA ALA A 18 -8.01 -7.27 -15.63
C ALA A 18 -7.60 -5.80 -15.52
N MET A 19 -7.08 -5.21 -16.61
CA MET A 19 -6.73 -3.80 -16.68
C MET A 19 -7.95 -2.91 -16.40
N GLY A 20 -9.11 -3.20 -17.00
CA GLY A 20 -10.33 -2.41 -16.77
C GLY A 20 -10.78 -2.42 -15.31
N ALA A 21 -10.73 -3.58 -14.65
CA ALA A 21 -11.09 -3.71 -13.23
C ALA A 21 -10.08 -3.00 -12.31
N LEU A 22 -8.78 -3.17 -12.56
CA LEU A 22 -7.73 -2.52 -11.77
C LEU A 22 -7.74 -1.00 -11.96
N LEU A 23 -7.89 -0.52 -13.19
CA LEU A 23 -8.03 0.92 -13.48
C LEU A 23 -9.24 1.53 -12.79
N ARG A 24 -10.38 0.82 -12.78
CA ARG A 24 -11.58 1.26 -12.04
C ARG A 24 -11.33 1.34 -10.53
N TYR A 25 -10.52 0.45 -9.99
CA TYR A 25 -10.20 0.39 -8.56
C TYR A 25 -9.23 1.49 -8.15
N PHE A 26 -8.09 1.63 -8.85
CA PHE A 26 -7.03 2.56 -8.48
C PHE A 26 -7.25 3.98 -8.98
N ARG A 27 -8.04 4.18 -10.05
CA ARG A 27 -8.25 5.49 -10.72
C ARG A 27 -6.96 6.15 -11.20
N ASP A 28 -5.94 5.33 -11.39
CA ASP A 28 -4.60 5.72 -11.80
C ASP A 28 -4.10 4.61 -12.75
N LEU A 29 -3.67 5.01 -13.96
CA LEU A 29 -3.28 4.06 -15.00
C LEU A 29 -1.95 3.37 -14.67
N ASP A 30 -1.00 4.13 -14.12
CA ASP A 30 0.33 3.62 -13.79
C ASP A 30 0.23 2.60 -12.65
N ALA A 31 -0.54 2.91 -11.61
CA ALA A 31 -0.80 2.00 -10.49
C ALA A 31 -1.54 0.73 -10.96
N ALA A 32 -2.48 0.86 -11.89
CA ALA A 32 -3.21 -0.29 -12.43
C ALA A 32 -2.31 -1.19 -13.31
N GLU A 33 -1.45 -0.59 -14.13
CA GLU A 33 -0.50 -1.32 -14.95
C GLU A 33 0.54 -2.06 -14.09
N GLU A 34 1.13 -1.39 -13.11
CA GLU A 34 2.11 -2.00 -12.23
C GLU A 34 1.49 -3.15 -11.41
N ALA A 35 0.28 -2.96 -10.91
CA ALA A 35 -0.49 -4.03 -10.26
C ALA A 35 -0.73 -5.23 -11.17
N PHE A 36 -1.09 -5.00 -12.44
CA PHE A 36 -1.30 -6.06 -13.43
C PHE A 36 0.00 -6.79 -13.76
N GLN A 37 1.11 -6.07 -13.93
CA GLN A 37 2.43 -6.65 -14.20
C GLN A 37 2.90 -7.52 -13.02
N ASP A 38 2.71 -7.08 -11.79
CA ASP A 38 3.00 -7.86 -10.58
C ASP A 38 2.18 -9.16 -10.52
N ALA A 39 0.90 -9.09 -10.89
CA ALA A 39 0.06 -10.29 -11.00
C ALA A 39 0.56 -11.24 -12.09
N CYS A 40 1.00 -10.72 -13.25
CA CYS A 40 1.60 -11.50 -14.32
C CYS A 40 2.89 -12.19 -13.86
N LEU A 41 3.77 -11.51 -13.11
CA LEU A 41 4.99 -12.10 -12.57
C LEU A 41 4.68 -13.27 -11.63
N ARG A 42 3.66 -13.12 -10.77
CA ARG A 42 3.20 -14.19 -9.87
C ARG A 42 2.59 -15.36 -10.64
N ALA A 43 1.85 -15.09 -11.72
CA ALA A 43 1.34 -16.12 -12.63
C ALA A 43 2.49 -16.89 -13.29
N LEU A 44 3.47 -16.18 -13.88
CA LEU A 44 4.65 -16.78 -14.53
C LEU A 44 5.47 -17.64 -13.55
N LYS A 45 5.51 -17.28 -12.28
CA LYS A 45 6.19 -18.07 -11.23
C LYS A 45 5.39 -19.30 -10.81
N ASN A 46 4.06 -19.20 -10.71
CA ASN A 46 3.22 -20.20 -10.06
C ASN A 46 2.52 -21.19 -11.03
N TRP A 47 2.06 -20.69 -12.17
CA TRP A 47 1.26 -21.45 -13.13
C TRP A 47 2.02 -22.56 -13.86
N PRO A 48 3.34 -22.48 -14.15
CA PRO A 48 4.06 -23.59 -14.77
C PRO A 48 4.02 -24.89 -13.93
N ALA A 49 3.98 -24.77 -12.61
CA ALA A 49 3.96 -25.91 -11.69
C ALA A 49 2.54 -26.37 -11.34
N ASN A 50 1.59 -25.43 -11.24
CA ASN A 50 0.24 -25.71 -10.71
C ASN A 50 -0.88 -25.66 -11.77
N GLY A 51 -0.56 -25.27 -13.01
CA GLY A 51 -1.55 -24.92 -14.03
C GLY A 51 -2.21 -23.55 -13.78
N PRO A 52 -3.05 -23.08 -14.72
CA PRO A 52 -3.83 -21.87 -14.50
C PRO A 52 -4.97 -22.11 -13.50
N PRO A 53 -5.42 -21.05 -12.80
CA PRO A 53 -6.69 -21.09 -12.10
C PRO A 53 -7.84 -21.28 -13.10
N ARG A 54 -9.02 -21.70 -12.60
CA ARG A 54 -10.23 -21.86 -13.41
C ARG A 54 -10.63 -20.57 -14.15
N ASP A 55 -10.39 -19.42 -13.53
CA ASP A 55 -10.60 -18.09 -14.12
C ASP A 55 -9.31 -17.26 -13.99
N PRO A 56 -8.49 -17.20 -15.05
CA PRO A 56 -7.27 -16.38 -15.08
C PRO A 56 -7.52 -14.89 -14.87
N ALA A 57 -8.62 -14.34 -15.41
CA ALA A 57 -8.91 -12.91 -15.30
C ALA A 57 -9.27 -12.53 -13.87
N ALA A 58 -10.16 -13.28 -13.23
CA ALA A 58 -10.51 -13.06 -11.83
C ALA A 58 -9.29 -13.19 -10.90
N TRP A 59 -8.43 -14.17 -11.16
CA TRP A 59 -7.20 -14.35 -10.38
C TRP A 59 -6.23 -13.18 -10.55
N LEU A 60 -5.99 -12.72 -11.78
CA LEU A 60 -5.11 -11.58 -12.06
C LEU A 60 -5.65 -10.29 -11.42
N ILE A 61 -6.96 -10.07 -11.44
CA ILE A 61 -7.60 -8.93 -10.76
C ILE A 61 -7.38 -9.00 -9.26
N PHE A 62 -7.63 -10.16 -8.64
CA PHE A 62 -7.50 -10.33 -7.20
C PHE A 62 -6.05 -10.15 -6.73
N VAL A 63 -5.12 -10.82 -7.41
CA VAL A 63 -3.70 -10.75 -7.08
C VAL A 63 -3.15 -9.35 -7.32
N GLY A 64 -3.47 -8.74 -8.46
CA GLY A 64 -3.02 -7.39 -8.80
C GLY A 64 -3.57 -6.34 -7.83
N ARG A 65 -4.84 -6.44 -7.44
CA ARG A 65 -5.43 -5.55 -6.43
C ARG A 65 -4.66 -5.63 -5.11
N ASN A 66 -4.37 -6.85 -4.64
CA ASN A 66 -3.65 -7.03 -3.38
C ASN A 66 -2.22 -6.50 -3.46
N SER A 67 -1.47 -6.83 -4.51
CA SER A 67 -0.10 -6.31 -4.68
C SER A 67 -0.07 -4.80 -4.84
N GLY A 68 -1.00 -4.22 -5.59
CA GLY A 68 -1.12 -2.76 -5.76
C GLY A 68 -1.41 -2.04 -4.45
N ILE A 69 -2.30 -2.58 -3.60
CA ILE A 69 -2.54 -2.03 -2.25
C ILE A 69 -1.26 -2.07 -1.40
N ASP A 70 -0.53 -3.17 -1.44
CA ASP A 70 0.73 -3.30 -0.70
C ASP A 70 1.79 -2.32 -1.22
N ALA A 71 1.85 -2.09 -2.53
CA ALA A 71 2.71 -1.06 -3.13
C ALA A 71 2.32 0.35 -2.66
N VAL A 72 1.03 0.70 -2.65
CA VAL A 72 0.53 2.00 -2.14
C VAL A 72 0.90 2.17 -0.67
N ARG A 73 0.70 1.14 0.16
CA ARG A 73 1.07 1.16 1.59
C ARG A 73 2.58 1.35 1.77
N LYS A 74 3.39 0.70 0.95
CA LYS A 74 4.85 0.83 0.99
C LYS A 74 5.28 2.25 0.61
N ARG A 75 4.71 2.83 -0.44
CA ARG A 75 4.98 4.23 -0.86
C ARG A 75 4.60 5.22 0.23
N ALA A 76 3.45 5.04 0.87
CA ALA A 76 3.03 5.90 1.99
C ALA A 76 4.01 5.86 3.17
N LYS A 77 4.60 4.70 3.49
CA LYS A 77 5.64 4.57 4.53
C LYS A 77 6.99 5.19 4.13
N GLN A 78 7.22 5.37 2.83
CA GLN A 78 8.43 5.97 2.28
C GLN A 78 8.24 7.45 1.97
N ALA A 79 7.04 8.00 2.23
CA ALA A 79 6.80 9.43 2.09
C ALA A 79 7.72 10.19 3.07
N PRO A 80 8.27 11.34 2.66
CA PRO A 80 8.98 12.21 3.57
C PRO A 80 8.11 12.50 4.79
N LEU A 81 8.75 12.55 5.97
CA LEU A 81 8.08 13.07 7.14
C LEU A 81 7.58 14.50 6.81
N PRO A 82 6.37 14.87 7.26
CA PRO A 82 5.95 16.26 7.20
C PRO A 82 6.95 17.16 7.95
N GLU A 83 6.85 18.47 7.75
CA GLU A 83 7.74 19.41 8.42
C GLU A 83 7.63 19.26 9.95
N GLU A 84 8.74 19.48 10.67
CA GLU A 84 8.85 19.18 12.11
C GLU A 84 7.77 19.86 12.96
N HIS A 85 7.36 21.07 12.60
CA HIS A 85 6.27 21.83 13.23
C HIS A 85 4.86 21.19 13.08
N GLN A 86 4.70 20.23 12.16
CA GLN A 86 3.46 19.46 11.98
C GLN A 86 3.47 18.15 12.77
N ILE A 87 4.64 17.75 13.28
CA ILE A 87 4.87 16.47 13.98
C ILE A 87 5.06 16.71 15.47
N SER A 88 5.73 17.81 15.84
CA SER A 88 5.97 18.23 17.21
C SER A 88 5.37 19.60 17.43
N ASP A 89 4.73 19.76 18.58
CA ASP A 89 4.56 21.09 19.15
C ASP A 89 5.97 21.64 19.45
N LEU A 90 6.27 22.81 18.90
CA LEU A 90 7.54 23.51 19.12
C LEU A 90 7.41 24.56 20.23
N GLU A 91 6.23 24.72 20.80
CA GLU A 91 6.06 25.51 22.02
C GLU A 91 6.88 24.87 23.15
N ASP A 92 7.46 25.73 23.98
CA ASP A 92 8.30 25.30 25.09
C ASP A 92 7.41 24.71 26.19
N ALA A 93 7.09 23.43 26.04
CA ALA A 93 6.34 22.66 27.01
C ALA A 93 7.03 22.65 28.39
N GLU A 94 8.35 22.83 28.46
CA GLU A 94 9.08 22.88 29.72
C GLU A 94 8.78 24.19 30.47
N THR A 95 8.78 25.32 29.77
CA THR A 95 8.35 26.62 30.32
C THR A 95 6.90 26.59 30.77
N ASP A 96 5.99 26.05 29.97
CA ASP A 96 4.55 25.99 30.29
C ASP A 96 4.27 25.14 31.54
N ILE A 97 5.01 24.03 31.70
CA ILE A 97 4.97 23.19 32.91
C ILE A 97 5.56 23.91 34.12
N ALA A 98 6.68 24.63 33.94
CA ALA A 98 7.33 25.39 35.01
C ALA A 98 6.41 26.50 35.53
N GLU A 99 5.79 27.29 34.65
CA GLU A 99 4.85 28.35 35.04
C GLU A 99 3.63 27.80 35.78
N ARG A 100 3.12 26.63 35.37
CA ARG A 100 2.02 25.95 36.08
C ARG A 100 2.43 25.47 37.47
N LEU A 101 3.66 24.99 37.65
CA LEU A 101 4.18 24.55 38.94
C LEU A 101 4.46 25.72 39.88
N ASP A 102 5.01 26.81 39.36
CA ASP A 102 5.27 28.03 40.12
C ASP A 102 3.95 28.75 40.51
N GLY A 103 2.96 28.73 39.61
CA GLY A 103 1.62 29.24 39.87
C GLY A 103 0.74 28.33 40.73
N ALA A 104 1.13 27.05 40.91
CA ALA A 104 0.49 26.17 41.85
C ALA A 104 0.88 26.61 43.27
N HIS A 105 0.01 27.39 43.90
CA HIS A 105 0.06 27.63 45.34
C HIS A 105 0.10 26.27 46.05
N TYR A 106 1.29 25.86 46.50
CA TYR A 106 1.40 24.80 47.49
C TYR A 106 0.54 25.22 48.67
N ARG A 107 -0.49 24.42 48.98
CA ARG A 107 -1.33 24.69 50.15
C ARG A 107 -0.43 24.69 51.37
N ASP A 108 -0.43 25.81 52.07
CA ASP A 108 0.33 26.09 53.29
C ASP A 108 -0.18 25.26 54.50
N ASP A 109 -1.03 24.26 54.23
CA ASP A 109 -1.83 23.49 55.19
C ASP A 109 -1.10 22.22 55.69
N ILE A 110 0.19 22.05 55.40
CA ILE A 110 1.02 20.92 55.87
C ILE A 110 1.88 21.38 57.05
N LEU A 111 1.30 21.42 58.25
CA LEU A 111 2.01 21.38 59.53
C LEU A 111 1.19 20.60 60.57
#